data_AF-A0A1R2ANQ6-F1
#
_entry.id   AF-A0A1R2ANQ6-F1
#
_cell.length_a   1.000
_cell.length_b   1.000
_cell.length_c   1.000
_cell.angle_alpha   90.00
_cell.angle_beta   90.00
_cell.angle_gamma   90.00
#
_symmetry.space_group_name_H-M   'P 1'
#
loop_
_entity.id
_entity.type
_entity.pdbx_description
1 polymer ?
#
loop_
_entity_poly.entity_id
_entity_poly.type
_entity_poly.pdbx_seq_one_letter_code
_entity_poly.pdbx_strand_id
1 'polypeptide(L)'
;MNLNYEKTMSRILPLHPDAINPKWKPETMKFEAEKWCKPFFVIYHRCLDIQVRSPEQIEQCKKSPELLDRCREDILKEMKRIIDEKANKS
;
A
#
# COMPACT_ATOMS: atom_id res chain seq x y z
N MET A 1 4.92 -11.69 -13.60
CA MET A 1 4.53 -10.86 -12.45
C MET A 1 5.67 -10.95 -11.44
N ASN A 2 6.23 -9.83 -10.98
CA ASN A 2 7.36 -9.84 -10.06
C ASN A 2 6.96 -9.09 -8.77
N LEU A 3 6.66 -9.86 -7.72
CA LEU A 3 6.20 -9.39 -6.41
C LEU A 3 7.40 -9.10 -5.52
N ASN A 4 8.13 -8.03 -5.81
CA ASN A 4 9.14 -7.52 -4.89
C ASN A 4 8.54 -6.36 -4.08
N TYR A 5 8.15 -6.68 -2.84
CA TYR A 5 7.53 -5.74 -1.91
C TYR A 5 8.43 -4.52 -1.68
N GLU A 6 9.66 -4.76 -1.24
CA GLU A 6 10.64 -3.72 -0.88
C GLU A 6 10.92 -2.78 -2.07
N LYS A 7 11.13 -3.34 -3.27
CA LYS A 7 11.37 -2.56 -4.49
C LYS A 7 10.16 -1.72 -4.92
N THR A 8 8.95 -2.20 -4.64
CA THR A 8 7.71 -1.47 -4.97
C THR A 8 7.47 -0.37 -3.94
N MET A 9 7.64 -0.68 -2.65
CA MET A 9 7.47 0.27 -1.56
C MET A 9 8.51 1.39 -1.59
N SER A 10 9.75 1.15 -2.02
CA SER A 10 10.76 2.21 -2.17
C SER A 10 10.43 3.28 -3.22
N ARG A 11 9.42 3.03 -4.08
CA ARG A 11 8.89 4.02 -5.04
C ARG A 11 7.70 4.80 -4.51
N ILE A 12 7.10 4.33 -3.41
CA ILE A 12 5.91 4.90 -2.80
C ILE A 12 6.31 5.67 -1.53
N LEU A 13 7.14 5.05 -0.69
CA LEU A 13 7.64 5.59 0.56
C LEU A 13 9.05 6.18 0.41
N PRO A 14 9.38 7.22 1.19
CA PRO A 14 8.49 7.94 2.12
C PRO A 14 7.46 8.80 1.38
N LEU A 15 6.32 9.07 2.01
CA LEU A 15 5.32 9.97 1.43
C LEU A 15 5.77 11.42 1.59
N HIS A 16 5.56 12.23 0.56
CA HIS A 16 5.82 13.66 0.67
C HIS A 16 4.87 14.29 1.70
N PRO A 17 5.34 15.10 2.67
CA PRO A 17 4.48 15.67 3.70
C PRO A 17 3.27 16.42 3.15
N ASP A 18 3.42 17.18 2.06
CA ASP A 18 2.33 17.95 1.45
C ASP A 18 1.24 17.09 0.80
N ALA A 19 1.54 15.81 0.52
CA ALA A 19 0.52 14.87 0.06
C ALA A 19 -0.44 14.45 1.20
N ILE A 20 -0.10 14.77 2.46
CA ILE A 20 -0.86 14.37 3.65
C ILE A 20 -1.53 15.59 4.29
N ASN A 21 -2.85 15.54 4.38
CA ASN A 21 -3.63 16.55 5.09
C ASN A 21 -3.75 16.15 6.58
N PRO A 22 -3.28 16.99 7.52
CA PRO A 22 -3.36 16.69 8.96
C PRO A 22 -4.79 16.63 9.50
N LYS A 23 -5.78 17.12 8.74
CA LYS A 23 -7.20 17.06 9.12
C LYS A 23 -7.92 15.79 8.64
N TRP A 24 -7.21 14.86 7.99
CA TRP A 24 -7.82 13.60 7.55
C TRP A 24 -8.25 12.75 8.75
N LYS A 25 -9.50 12.31 8.71
CA LYS A 25 -10.05 11.34 9.67
C LYS A 25 -9.44 9.96 9.41
N PRO A 26 -9.41 9.05 10.40
CA PRO A 26 -8.89 7.69 10.22
C PRO A 26 -9.47 6.93 9.02
N GLU A 27 -10.76 7.13 8.71
CA GLU A 27 -11.43 6.52 7.55
C GLU A 27 -10.89 7.08 6.23
N THR A 28 -10.68 8.40 6.15
CA THR A 28 -10.06 9.05 4.99
C THR A 28 -8.63 8.56 4.81
N MET A 29 -7.86 8.44 5.89
CA MET A 29 -6.49 7.91 5.82
C MET A 29 -6.47 6.48 5.28
N LYS A 30 -7.40 5.62 5.71
CA LYS A 30 -7.55 4.25 5.17
C LYS A 30 -7.82 4.28 3.67
N PHE A 31 -8.79 5.09 3.23
CA PHE A 31 -9.13 5.22 1.82
C PHE A 31 -7.96 5.76 0.97
N GLU A 32 -7.26 6.78 1.45
CA GLU A 32 -6.09 7.31 0.75
C GLU A 32 -4.94 6.28 0.72
N ALA A 33 -4.74 5.53 1.81
CA ALA A 33 -3.72 4.47 1.85
C ALA A 33 -3.94 3.40 0.77
N GLU A 34 -5.19 3.02 0.52
CA GLU A 34 -5.52 2.07 -0.56
C GLU A 34 -5.09 2.58 -1.95
N LYS A 35 -5.20 3.89 -2.21
CA LYS A 35 -4.80 4.47 -3.50
C LYS A 35 -3.30 4.34 -3.73
N TRP A 36 -2.48 4.54 -2.69
CA TRP A 36 -1.03 4.35 -2.78
C TRP A 36 -0.66 2.87 -3.01
N CYS A 37 -1.47 1.95 -2.50
CA CYS A 37 -1.29 0.51 -2.67
C CYS A 37 -1.85 -0.06 -3.99
N LYS A 38 -2.20 0.80 -4.96
CA LYS A 38 -2.68 0.41 -6.29
C LYS A 38 -1.83 -0.68 -6.98
N PRO A 39 -0.48 -0.66 -6.93
CA PRO A 39 0.32 -1.74 -7.55
C PRO A 39 0.01 -3.13 -6.98
N PHE A 40 -0.17 -3.23 -5.67
CA PHE A 40 -0.52 -4.50 -5.00
C PHE A 40 -1.98 -4.87 -5.22
N PHE A 41 -2.88 -3.88 -5.24
CA PHE A 41 -4.29 -4.09 -5.55
C PHE A 41 -4.49 -4.69 -6.95
N VAL A 42 -3.78 -4.18 -7.95
CA VAL A 42 -3.83 -4.73 -9.32
C VAL A 42 -3.34 -6.17 -9.37
N ILE A 43 -2.31 -6.51 -8.60
CA ILE A 43 -1.80 -7.90 -8.53
C ILE A 43 -2.82 -8.81 -7.85
N TYR A 44 -3.36 -8.40 -6.70
CA TYR A 44 -4.41 -9.12 -6.00
C TYR A 44 -5.63 -9.37 -6.89
N HIS A 45 -6.13 -8.34 -7.58
CA HIS A 45 -7.27 -8.49 -8.47
C HIS A 45 -6.99 -9.44 -9.64
N ARG A 46 -5.79 -9.35 -10.24
CA ARG A 46 -5.36 -10.32 -11.27
C ARG A 46 -5.30 -11.76 -10.75
N CYS A 47 -5.07 -11.94 -9.45
CA CYS A 47 -5.10 -13.26 -8.81
C CYS A 47 -6.52 -13.80 -8.60
N LEU A 48 -7.55 -12.94 -8.62
CA LEU A 48 -8.96 -13.34 -8.57
C LEU A 48 -9.52 -13.70 -9.95
N ASP A 49 -8.97 -13.15 -11.02
CA ASP A 49 -9.44 -13.44 -12.38
C ASP A 49 -9.31 -14.93 -12.74
N ILE A 50 -10.24 -15.46 -13.54
CA ILE A 50 -10.20 -16.87 -13.99
C ILE A 50 -9.20 -16.97 -15.14
N GLN A 51 -8.00 -17.50 -14.87
CA GLN A 51 -6.95 -17.73 -15.86
C GLN A 51 -6.08 -18.94 -15.47
N VAL A 52 -5.51 -19.61 -16.47
CA VAL A 52 -4.52 -20.68 -16.27
C VAL A 52 -3.23 -20.06 -15.74
N ARG A 53 -2.71 -20.59 -14.64
CA ARG A 53 -1.52 -20.07 -13.94
C ARG A 53 -0.45 -21.14 -13.85
N SER A 54 0.81 -20.73 -14.01
CA SER A 54 1.97 -21.54 -13.65
C SER A 54 2.03 -21.78 -12.13
N PRO A 55 2.71 -22.82 -11.65
CA PRO A 55 2.91 -23.07 -10.22
C PRO A 55 3.49 -21.85 -9.47
N GLU A 56 4.44 -21.15 -10.09
CA GLU A 56 5.05 -19.93 -9.53
C GLU A 56 4.05 -18.79 -9.37
N GLN A 57 3.16 -18.61 -10.35
CA GLN A 57 2.09 -17.61 -10.29
C GLN A 57 1.05 -17.94 -9.20
N ILE A 58 0.78 -19.22 -8.96
CA ILE A 58 -0.12 -19.65 -7.88
C ILE A 58 0.47 -19.28 -6.52
N GLU A 59 1.74 -19.60 -6.29
CA GLU A 59 2.44 -19.23 -5.04
C GLU A 59 2.51 -17.72 -4.84
N GLN A 60 2.73 -16.96 -5.92
CA GLN A 60 2.67 -15.50 -5.89
C GLN A 60 1.28 -14.97 -5.52
N CYS A 61 0.22 -15.58 -6.06
CA CYS A 61 -1.15 -15.18 -5.79
C CYS A 61 -1.57 -15.46 -4.34
N LYS A 62 -1.07 -16.53 -3.72
CA LYS A 62 -1.28 -16.80 -2.28
C LYS A 62 -0.75 -15.68 -1.38
N LYS A 63 0.35 -15.03 -1.77
CA LYS A 63 0.97 -13.92 -1.02
C LYS A 63 0.35 -12.55 -1.33
N SER A 64 -0.40 -12.43 -2.43
CA SER A 64 -0.94 -11.14 -2.88
C SER A 64 -1.84 -10.41 -1.86
N PRO A 65 -2.72 -11.08 -1.07
CA PRO A 65 -3.56 -10.39 -0.08
C PRO A 65 -2.72 -9.81 1.06
N GLU A 66 -1.80 -10.60 1.60
CA GLU A 66 -0.88 -10.19 2.67
C GLU A 66 -0.03 -8.98 2.26
N LEU A 67 0.45 -8.95 1.01
CA LEU A 67 1.25 -7.83 0.51
C LEU A 67 0.43 -6.55 0.31
N LEU A 68 -0.83 -6.68 -0.06
CA LEU A 68 -1.75 -5.54 -0.13
C LEU A 68 -2.03 -4.98 1.27
N ASP A 69 -2.29 -5.84 2.24
CA ASP A 69 -2.56 -5.43 3.62
C ASP A 69 -1.32 -4.81 4.28
N ARG A 70 -0.15 -5.42 4.11
CA ARG A 70 1.12 -4.86 4.59
C ARG A 70 1.40 -3.48 3.99
N CYS A 71 1.14 -3.30 2.69
CA CYS A 71 1.26 -1.98 2.06
C CYS A 71 0.35 -0.94 2.73
N ARG A 72 -0.91 -1.28 2.99
CA ARG A 72 -1.87 -0.36 3.65
C ARG A 72 -1.38 0.03 5.02
N GLU A 73 -0.87 -0.91 5.80
CA GLU A 73 -0.33 -0.66 7.14
C GLU A 73 0.89 0.25 7.12
N ASP A 74 1.86 -0.02 6.24
CA ASP A 74 3.08 0.78 6.10
C ASP A 74 2.75 2.22 5.68
N ILE A 75 1.81 2.38 4.74
CA ILE A 75 1.33 3.70 4.30
C ILE A 75 0.61 4.43 5.43
N LEU A 76 -0.29 3.76 6.16
CA LEU A 76 -1.01 4.36 7.29
C LEU A 76 -0.05 4.79 8.40
N LYS A 77 0.98 3.99 8.69
CA LYS A 77 2.01 4.32 9.67
C LYS A 77 2.77 5.56 9.27
N GLU A 78 3.15 5.66 7.99
CA GLU A 78 3.84 6.84 7.46
C GLU A 78 2.96 8.09 7.49
N MET A 79 1.68 7.97 7.11
CA MET A 79 0.75 9.09 7.20
C MET A 79 0.61 9.61 8.63
N LYS A 80 0.46 8.70 9.61
CA LYS A 80 0.40 9.07 11.04
C LYS A 80 1.67 9.80 11.48
N ARG A 81 2.85 9.27 11.12
CA ARG A 81 4.14 9.91 11.41
C ARG A 81 4.20 11.35 10.87
N ILE A 82 3.77 11.56 9.62
CA ILE A 82 3.75 12.90 9.01
C ILE A 82 2.78 13.84 9.71
N ILE A 83 1.60 13.37 10.11
CA ILE A 83 0.61 14.19 10.83
C ILE A 83 1.17 14.60 12.20
N ASP A 84 1.74 13.66 12.94
CA ASP A 84 2.35 13.92 14.25
C ASP A 84 3.52 14.91 14.13
N GLU A 85 4.37 14.77 13.10
CA GLU A 85 5.47 15.71 12.85
C GLU A 85 4.99 17.12 12.49
N LYS A 86 3.90 17.25 11.72
CA LYS A 86 3.30 18.55 11.41
C LYS A 86 2.69 19.21 12.65
N ALA A 87 2.08 18.42 13.53
CA ALA A 87 1.53 18.90 14.79
C ALA A 87 2.62 19.40 15.76
N ASN A 88 3.77 18.73 15.80
CA ASN A 88 4.90 19.09 16.68
C ASN A 88 5.76 20.26 16.15
N LYS A 89 5.60 20.67 14.89
CA LYS A 89 6.32 21.79 14.26
C LYS A 89 5.47 23.06 14.11
N SER A 90 4.23 23.04 14.59
CA SER A 90 3.29 24.19 14.62
C SER A 90 3.26 24.80 16.01
#